data_AF-A0A9D9HF49-F1
#
_entry.id   AF-A0A9D9HF49-F1
#
_cell.length_a   1.000
_cell.length_b   1.000
_cell.length_c   1.000
_cell.angle_alpha   90.00
_cell.angle_beta   90.00
_cell.angle_gamma   90.00
#
_symmetry.space_group_name_H-M   'P 1'
#
loop_
_entity.id
_entity.type
_entity.pdbx_description
1 polymer ?
#
loop_
_entity_poly.entity_id
_entity_poly.type
_entity_poly.pdbx_seq_one_letter_code
_entity_poly.pdbx_strand_id
1 'polypeptide(L)'
;MVKDLSGTVHVAREDISGNRRRVPEEGGMHAAGPAGKDTGGCPEAFSGTPSRLSRQKVYIEACENYQKQSYRNRCHFYSAAGLDSLSFPIVHTGGSHNNIPIKEVLVDYSVDWVTRHKRAIVSAYRMSAYFEYYSDALFAILDSRPDTLFRLNRLITEFFISRFGLPVELSETSVFSPRGSSVYGTDYREAIHPKRPDNILRSLGLEKPYFQVFSGKYGFIPHLSAMDLLFNEGPESIAYLCPAPSTLLPQGSCNV
;
A
#
# COMPACT_ATOMS: atom_id res chain seq x y z
N MET A 1 -1.63 0.64 -3.60
CA MET A 1 -0.27 0.11 -3.84
C MET A 1 -0.21 -0.33 -5.26
N VAL A 2 0.71 0.20 -6.05
CA VAL A 2 0.58 -0.05 -7.48
C VAL A 2 1.00 -1.47 -7.87
N LYS A 3 1.93 -2.13 -7.15
CA LYS A 3 2.09 -3.60 -7.24
C LYS A 3 2.51 -4.36 -5.97
N ASP A 4 2.75 -3.68 -4.85
CA ASP A 4 3.54 -4.27 -3.74
C ASP A 4 2.98 -4.14 -2.32
N LEU A 5 1.66 -4.00 -2.20
CA LEU A 5 0.99 -4.79 -1.18
C LEU A 5 0.91 -6.13 -1.88
N SER A 6 1.79 -7.07 -1.48
CA SER A 6 1.97 -8.40 -2.07
C SER A 6 0.69 -8.93 -2.69
N GLY A 7 0.74 -9.81 -3.69
CA GLY A 7 -0.47 -10.46 -4.20
C GLY A 7 -1.40 -11.10 -3.14
N THR A 8 -1.02 -11.07 -1.86
CA THR A 8 -1.72 -11.38 -0.63
C THR A 8 -2.61 -10.26 -0.03
N VAL A 9 -2.94 -9.14 -0.68
CA VAL A 9 -3.95 -8.19 -0.12
C VAL A 9 -5.28 -8.26 -0.85
N HIS A 10 -6.32 -8.59 -0.10
CA HIS A 10 -7.59 -9.07 -0.61
C HIS A 10 -8.76 -8.32 0.03
N VAL A 11 -9.74 -7.99 -0.79
CA VAL A 11 -11.10 -7.75 -0.34
C VAL A 11 -11.34 -6.53 0.57
N ALA A 12 -11.93 -5.49 -0.04
CA ALA A 12 -12.53 -4.36 0.68
C ALA A 12 -13.92 -4.09 0.09
N ARG A 13 -14.94 -4.07 0.95
CA ARG A 13 -15.97 -3.02 1.08
C ARG A 13 -17.11 -3.54 1.95
N GLU A 14 -17.33 -2.90 3.09
CA GLU A 14 -18.66 -2.81 3.71
C GLU A 14 -19.14 -1.37 3.47
N ASP A 15 -20.11 -1.19 2.58
CA ASP A 15 -20.81 0.08 2.46
C ASP A 15 -21.72 0.25 3.68
N ILE A 16 -21.24 0.96 4.69
CA ILE A 16 -22.15 1.51 5.70
C ILE A 16 -22.73 2.80 5.11
N SER A 17 -23.71 2.65 4.21
CA SER A 17 -24.66 3.72 3.89
C SER A 17 -25.54 3.96 5.12
N GLY A 18 -24.99 4.62 6.14
CA GLY A 18 -25.68 5.03 7.35
C GLY A 18 -26.19 6.46 7.25
N ASN A 19 -27.30 6.65 6.54
CA ASN A 19 -28.06 7.90 6.51
C ASN A 19 -28.47 8.31 7.93
N ARG A 20 -27.75 9.25 8.56
CA ARG A 20 -28.19 9.90 9.80
C ARG A 20 -28.79 11.26 9.45
N ARG A 21 -30.12 11.31 9.40
CA ARG A 21 -30.88 12.57 9.37
C ARG A 21 -30.48 13.42 10.57
N ARG A 22 -30.16 14.69 10.33
CA ARG A 22 -29.96 15.70 11.38
C ARG A 22 -31.27 15.90 12.14
N VAL A 23 -31.17 15.97 13.46
CA VAL A 23 -32.17 16.60 14.34
C VAL A 23 -31.56 17.94 14.77
N PRO A 24 -32.32 19.06 14.84
CA PRO A 24 -31.74 20.38 15.09
C PRO A 24 -31.37 20.61 16.56
N GLU A 25 -30.38 21.48 16.76
CA GLU A 25 -29.91 22.01 18.04
C GLU A 25 -30.94 22.91 18.74
N GLU A 26 -30.98 22.85 20.08
CA GLU A 26 -31.38 23.98 20.93
C GLU A 26 -30.25 24.28 21.93
N GLY A 27 -30.00 25.57 22.14
CA GLY A 27 -28.75 26.10 22.70
C GLY A 27 -28.66 26.24 24.21
N GLY A 28 -27.51 26.75 24.65
CA GLY A 28 -27.25 27.14 26.03
C GLY A 28 -25.90 27.84 26.16
N MET A 29 -25.94 29.09 26.63
CA MET A 29 -24.85 30.06 26.77
C MET A 29 -24.22 29.96 28.18
N HIS A 30 -22.89 30.15 28.33
CA HIS A 30 -22.22 31.06 29.31
C HIS A 30 -20.78 30.70 29.76
N ALA A 31 -19.96 31.77 29.79
CA ALA A 31 -18.96 32.19 30.81
C ALA A 31 -17.49 31.72 30.76
N ALA A 32 -16.62 32.55 31.36
CA ALA A 32 -15.27 32.92 30.96
C ALA A 32 -14.15 32.62 31.99
N GLY A 33 -12.92 32.38 31.48
CA GLY A 33 -11.55 32.66 32.01
C GLY A 33 -11.08 32.14 33.40
N PRO A 34 -9.77 32.25 33.78
CA PRO A 34 -8.61 32.83 33.08
C PRO A 34 -7.30 31.98 33.09
N ALA A 35 -6.19 32.61 32.71
CA ALA A 35 -4.89 32.12 32.20
C ALA A 35 -3.84 31.58 33.20
N GLY A 36 -2.80 30.89 32.67
CA GLY A 36 -1.44 30.91 33.24
C GLY A 36 -0.44 29.80 32.87
N LYS A 37 0.61 30.18 32.12
CA LYS A 37 2.03 29.75 32.12
C LYS A 37 2.55 28.65 31.18
N ASP A 38 3.56 29.09 30.41
CA ASP A 38 4.49 28.38 29.53
C ASP A 38 5.47 27.46 30.27
N THR A 39 5.79 26.30 29.67
CA THR A 39 7.15 25.71 29.63
C THR A 39 7.29 24.69 28.48
N GLY A 40 8.26 24.90 27.60
CA GLY A 40 9.21 23.85 27.18
C GLY A 40 8.80 22.77 26.16
N GLY A 41 9.01 23.09 24.88
CA GLY A 41 9.53 22.24 23.78
C GLY A 41 9.39 20.71 23.79
N CYS A 42 8.59 20.21 22.85
CA CYS A 42 8.81 18.98 22.09
C CYS A 42 8.23 19.25 20.69
N PRO A 43 8.89 18.93 19.55
CA PRO A 43 8.29 19.17 18.25
C PRO A 43 7.06 18.26 18.10
N GLU A 44 5.88 18.87 18.20
CA GLU A 44 4.60 18.19 18.13
C GLU A 44 4.48 17.41 16.84
N ALA A 45 4.00 16.17 16.99
CA ALA A 45 3.58 15.31 15.92
C ALA A 45 2.68 16.09 14.96
N PHE A 46 2.99 15.99 13.67
CA PHE A 46 2.22 16.58 12.59
C PHE A 46 0.81 15.94 12.58
N SER A 47 -0.11 16.48 13.38
CA SER A 47 -1.51 16.05 13.48
C SER A 47 -2.30 16.71 12.36
N GLY A 48 -2.04 16.27 11.13
CA GLY A 48 -2.76 16.66 9.94
C GLY A 48 -3.42 15.46 9.28
N THR A 49 -4.10 14.59 10.05
CA THR A 49 -4.87 13.50 9.46
C THR A 49 -6.10 14.10 8.76
N PRO A 50 -6.33 13.86 7.46
CA PRO A 50 -7.58 14.24 6.82
C PRO A 50 -8.72 13.51 7.53
N SER A 51 -9.52 14.25 8.30
CA SER A 51 -10.55 13.76 9.23
C SER A 51 -11.80 13.20 8.55
N ARG A 52 -11.68 12.55 7.39
CA ARG A 52 -12.84 12.16 6.56
C ARG A 52 -12.82 10.78 5.93
N LEU A 53 -11.76 9.99 6.13
CA LEU A 53 -11.72 8.63 5.62
C LEU A 53 -12.13 7.66 6.73
N SER A 54 -13.27 6.99 6.54
CA SER A 54 -13.71 5.92 7.43
C SER A 54 -12.69 4.78 7.41
N ARG A 55 -12.42 4.19 8.58
CA ARG A 55 -11.51 3.04 8.68
C ARG A 55 -12.10 1.88 7.89
N GLN A 56 -11.36 1.40 6.89
CA GLN A 56 -11.77 0.31 6.01
C GLN A 56 -11.20 -1.01 6.51
N LYS A 57 -12.04 -2.04 6.60
CA LYS A 57 -11.56 -3.40 6.89
C LYS A 57 -11.14 -4.07 5.59
N VAL A 58 -9.92 -4.57 5.55
CA VAL A 58 -9.32 -5.24 4.40
C VAL A 58 -8.79 -6.59 4.85
N TYR A 59 -9.01 -7.62 4.05
CA TYR A 59 -8.55 -8.97 4.36
C TYR A 59 -7.24 -9.32 3.61
N ILE A 60 -6.54 -10.33 4.08
CA ILE A 60 -5.34 -10.89 3.47
C ILE A 60 -5.66 -12.38 3.32
N GLU A 61 -5.73 -12.89 2.10
CA GLU A 61 -5.99 -14.32 1.86
C GLU A 61 -4.85 -15.13 2.46
N ALA A 62 -5.21 -15.86 3.51
CA ALA A 62 -4.31 -16.64 4.32
C ALA A 62 -4.54 -18.15 4.14
N CYS A 63 -5.53 -18.54 3.33
CA CYS A 63 -5.97 -19.92 3.15
C CYS A 63 -5.71 -20.48 1.74
N GLU A 64 -5.03 -19.73 0.87
CA GLU A 64 -4.66 -20.23 -0.46
C GLU A 64 -3.34 -21.00 -0.47
N ASN A 65 -3.10 -21.72 -1.56
CA ASN A 65 -1.78 -22.26 -1.87
C ASN A 65 -0.91 -21.24 -2.61
N TYR A 66 0.40 -21.39 -2.51
CA TYR A 66 1.35 -20.55 -3.22
C TYR A 66 1.17 -20.59 -4.73
N GLN A 67 0.99 -19.40 -5.31
CA GLN A 67 0.84 -19.23 -6.76
C GLN A 67 2.19 -18.92 -7.40
N LYS A 68 2.73 -19.88 -8.17
CA LYS A 68 3.95 -19.65 -8.96
C LYS A 68 3.77 -18.54 -9.99
N GLN A 69 4.87 -17.88 -10.34
CA GLN A 69 4.90 -16.86 -11.38
C GLN A 69 3.94 -15.68 -11.15
N SER A 70 3.59 -15.42 -9.89
CA SER A 70 2.77 -14.29 -9.43
C SER A 70 3.64 -13.18 -8.85
N TYR A 71 3.02 -12.10 -8.36
CA TYR A 71 3.69 -11.03 -7.58
C TYR A 71 3.76 -11.34 -6.07
N ARG A 72 3.70 -12.62 -5.66
CA ARG A 72 3.78 -12.97 -4.23
C ARG A 72 5.18 -12.81 -3.64
N ASN A 73 6.20 -12.94 -4.47
CA ASN A 73 7.58 -12.89 -4.04
C ASN A 73 8.44 -12.07 -5.02
N ARG A 74 7.82 -11.16 -5.76
CA ARG A 74 8.55 -10.25 -6.65
C ARG A 74 7.79 -8.96 -6.90
N CYS A 75 8.53 -7.92 -7.20
CA CYS A 75 7.99 -6.62 -7.55
C CYS A 75 8.87 -5.92 -8.59
N HIS A 76 8.33 -4.84 -9.17
CA HIS A 76 9.06 -3.99 -10.09
C HIS A 76 9.44 -2.66 -9.45
N PHE A 77 10.61 -2.15 -9.79
CA PHE A 77 11.12 -0.87 -9.30
C PHE A 77 11.87 -0.13 -10.42
N TYR A 78 12.07 1.17 -10.25
CA TYR A 78 12.77 2.00 -11.22
C TYR A 78 14.26 2.11 -10.86
N SER A 79 15.11 1.40 -11.59
CA SER A 79 16.56 1.51 -11.45
C SER A 79 17.16 2.57 -12.38
N ALA A 80 18.44 2.89 -12.19
CA ALA A 80 19.18 3.73 -13.13
C ALA A 80 19.26 3.14 -14.56
N ALA A 81 19.01 1.82 -14.71
CA ALA A 81 18.97 1.11 -15.99
C ALA A 81 17.55 1.00 -16.59
N GLY A 82 16.53 1.56 -15.93
CA GLY A 82 15.13 1.42 -16.33
C GLY A 82 14.36 0.48 -15.42
N LEU A 83 13.34 -0.17 -15.97
CA LEU A 83 12.49 -1.14 -15.27
C LEU A 83 13.33 -2.35 -14.82
N ASP A 84 13.30 -2.64 -13.52
CA ASP A 84 13.98 -3.78 -12.93
C ASP A 84 13.05 -4.49 -11.91
N SER A 85 13.50 -5.61 -11.33
CA SER A 85 12.71 -6.40 -10.39
C SER A 85 13.49 -6.87 -9.17
N LEU A 86 12.81 -6.88 -8.03
CA LEU A 86 13.26 -7.56 -6.81
C LEU A 86 12.48 -8.86 -6.68
N SER A 87 13.12 -9.89 -6.12
CA SER A 87 12.45 -11.16 -5.83
C SER A 87 12.94 -11.76 -4.53
N PHE A 88 11.99 -12.08 -3.64
CA PHE A 88 12.23 -12.80 -2.40
C PHE A 88 12.37 -14.29 -2.74
N PRO A 89 13.56 -14.88 -2.56
CA PRO A 89 13.77 -16.29 -2.80
C PRO A 89 13.03 -17.12 -1.76
N ILE A 90 12.56 -18.29 -2.16
CA ILE A 90 11.80 -19.20 -1.30
C ILE A 90 12.49 -20.57 -1.29
N VAL A 91 12.34 -21.31 -0.19
CA VAL A 91 12.89 -22.66 -0.10
C VAL A 91 12.11 -23.58 -1.03
N HIS A 92 12.83 -24.29 -1.89
CA HIS A 92 12.26 -25.29 -2.79
C HIS A 92 12.19 -26.66 -2.10
N THR A 93 11.02 -27.00 -1.58
CA THR A 93 10.72 -28.40 -1.23
C THR A 93 10.45 -29.15 -2.53
N GLY A 94 11.14 -30.26 -2.80
CA GLY A 94 11.12 -31.01 -4.08
C GLY A 94 9.78 -31.58 -4.58
N GLY A 95 8.64 -31.06 -4.11
CA GLY A 95 7.29 -31.31 -4.63
C GLY A 95 6.73 -30.14 -5.46
N SER A 96 5.50 -30.30 -5.94
CA SER A 96 4.80 -29.22 -6.65
C SER A 96 4.45 -28.07 -5.69
N HIS A 97 5.06 -26.90 -5.85
CA HIS A 97 4.74 -25.74 -5.00
C HIS A 97 3.26 -25.30 -5.04
N ASN A 98 2.48 -25.76 -6.01
CA ASN A 98 1.07 -25.40 -6.14
C ASN A 98 0.19 -25.93 -5.00
N ASN A 99 0.73 -26.80 -4.13
CA ASN A 99 0.03 -27.40 -2.99
C ASN A 99 0.59 -26.95 -1.64
N ILE A 100 1.54 -26.00 -1.60
CA ILE A 100 2.08 -25.49 -0.33
C ILE A 100 1.18 -24.35 0.14
N PRO A 101 0.60 -24.42 1.35
CA PRO A 101 -0.16 -23.32 1.93
C PRO A 101 0.67 -22.04 1.97
N ILE A 102 0.10 -20.88 1.63
CA ILE A 102 0.85 -19.62 1.52
C ILE A 102 1.57 -19.25 2.83
N LYS A 103 1.00 -19.62 3.98
CA LYS A 103 1.57 -19.37 5.31
C LYS A 103 2.79 -20.25 5.63
N GLU A 104 2.96 -21.36 4.91
CA GLU A 104 4.05 -22.34 5.12
C GLU A 104 5.22 -22.14 4.16
N VAL A 105 5.10 -21.24 3.18
CA VAL A 105 6.19 -20.94 2.23
C VAL A 105 7.33 -20.25 2.97
N LEU A 106 8.45 -20.94 3.13
CA LEU A 106 9.65 -20.41 3.78
C LEU A 106 10.46 -19.50 2.85
N VAL A 107 11.00 -18.42 3.40
CA VAL A 107 11.94 -17.53 2.71
C VAL A 107 13.34 -18.15 2.77
N ASP A 108 14.05 -18.15 1.64
CA ASP A 108 15.39 -18.72 1.56
C ASP A 108 16.46 -17.67 1.93
N TYR A 109 17.00 -17.78 3.15
CA TYR A 109 18.11 -16.95 3.62
C TYR A 109 19.49 -17.60 3.44
N SER A 110 19.60 -18.73 2.75
CA SER A 110 20.90 -19.34 2.40
C SER A 110 21.68 -18.48 1.40
N VAL A 111 20.97 -17.66 0.63
CA VAL A 111 21.52 -16.64 -0.26
C VAL A 111 21.37 -15.25 0.35
N ASP A 112 22.39 -14.40 0.19
CA ASP A 112 22.40 -13.03 0.72
C ASP A 112 21.58 -12.06 -0.15
N TRP A 113 20.30 -12.35 -0.32
CA TRP A 113 19.38 -11.51 -1.11
C TRP A 113 19.01 -10.22 -0.36
N VAL A 114 18.98 -10.24 0.98
CA VAL A 114 18.65 -9.06 1.80
C VAL A 114 19.63 -7.92 1.53
N THR A 115 20.94 -8.18 1.60
CA THR A 115 21.97 -7.17 1.31
C THR A 115 21.90 -6.70 -0.15
N ARG A 116 21.67 -7.62 -1.09
CA ARG A 116 21.52 -7.27 -2.51
C ARG A 116 20.31 -6.38 -2.75
N HIS A 117 19.17 -6.69 -2.13
CA HIS A 117 17.95 -5.88 -2.24
C HIS A 117 18.15 -4.50 -1.64
N LYS A 118 18.75 -4.39 -0.45
CA LYS A 118 19.10 -3.10 0.14
C LYS A 118 19.97 -2.25 -0.77
N ARG A 119 21.01 -2.83 -1.37
CA ARG A 119 21.88 -2.13 -2.32
C ARG A 119 21.12 -1.68 -3.57
N ALA A 120 20.26 -2.53 -4.13
CA ALA A 120 19.43 -2.19 -5.28
C ALA A 120 18.46 -1.03 -4.95
N ILE A 121 17.81 -1.09 -3.77
CA ILE A 121 16.91 -0.05 -3.27
C ILE A 121 17.65 1.27 -3.06
N VAL A 122 18.80 1.27 -2.39
CA VAL A 122 19.65 2.46 -2.22
C VAL A 122 20.04 3.02 -3.60
N SER A 123 20.52 2.17 -4.51
CA SER A 123 20.92 2.62 -5.84
C SER A 123 19.79 3.26 -6.64
N ALA A 124 18.56 2.77 -6.46
CA ALA A 124 17.40 3.29 -7.16
C ALA A 124 16.86 4.59 -6.55
N TYR A 125 16.82 4.67 -5.22
CA TYR A 125 16.01 5.68 -4.54
C TYR A 125 16.80 6.64 -3.67
N ARG A 126 18.12 6.49 -3.48
CA ARG A 126 18.90 7.39 -2.61
C ARG A 126 18.74 8.87 -2.94
N MET A 127 18.47 9.20 -4.20
CA MET A 127 18.27 10.58 -4.67
C MET A 127 16.81 11.04 -4.67
N SER A 128 15.85 10.20 -4.24
CA SER A 128 14.45 10.58 -4.15
C SER A 128 14.19 11.36 -2.85
N ALA A 129 13.20 12.24 -2.88
CA ALA A 129 12.96 13.22 -1.82
C ALA A 129 12.71 12.61 -0.43
N TYR A 130 12.14 11.40 -0.38
CA TYR A 130 11.70 10.78 0.88
C TYR A 130 12.45 9.50 1.28
N PHE A 131 13.54 9.16 0.59
CA PHE A 131 14.27 7.91 0.85
C PHE A 131 14.79 7.80 2.28
N GLU A 132 15.46 8.83 2.78
CA GLU A 132 16.09 8.82 4.11
C GLU A 132 15.06 8.70 5.24
N TYR A 133 13.82 9.16 5.04
CA TYR A 133 12.76 9.11 6.05
C TYR A 133 12.18 7.71 6.27
N TYR A 134 12.26 6.84 5.27
CA TYR A 134 11.52 5.57 5.24
C TYR A 134 12.40 4.33 5.08
N SER A 135 13.62 4.49 4.55
CA SER A 135 14.51 3.38 4.20
C SER A 135 14.90 2.53 5.42
N ASP A 136 15.29 3.15 6.54
CA ASP A 136 15.71 2.41 7.75
C ASP A 136 14.60 1.51 8.30
N ALA A 137 13.37 2.01 8.33
CA ALA A 137 12.22 1.22 8.81
C ALA A 137 11.88 0.06 7.86
N LEU A 138 12.00 0.26 6.54
CA LEU A 138 11.84 -0.83 5.57
C LEU A 138 12.98 -1.86 5.70
N PHE A 139 14.21 -1.39 5.89
CA PHE A 139 15.39 -2.24 6.04
C PHE A 139 15.37 -3.05 7.33
N ALA A 140 14.85 -2.49 8.43
CA ALA A 140 14.63 -3.22 9.67
C ALA A 140 13.70 -4.42 9.49
N ILE A 141 12.67 -4.32 8.63
CA ILE A 141 11.80 -5.46 8.29
C ILE A 141 12.61 -6.55 7.58
N LEU A 142 13.43 -6.18 6.59
CA LEU A 142 14.26 -7.16 5.86
C LEU A 142 15.32 -7.80 6.78
N ASP A 143 15.91 -7.02 7.69
CA ASP A 143 16.91 -7.51 8.66
C ASP A 143 16.32 -8.42 9.73
N SER A 144 15.02 -8.25 10.05
CA SER A 144 14.32 -9.15 10.97
C SER A 144 14.17 -10.58 10.41
N ARG A 145 14.48 -10.79 9.12
CA ARG A 145 14.45 -12.07 8.41
C ARG A 145 13.21 -12.91 8.73
N PRO A 146 11.99 -12.45 8.40
CA PRO A 146 10.78 -13.22 8.65
C PRO A 146 10.83 -14.60 8.00
N ASP A 147 10.48 -15.65 8.75
CA ASP A 147 10.64 -17.05 8.31
C ASP A 147 9.79 -17.39 7.09
N THR A 148 8.56 -16.88 7.04
CA THR A 148 7.59 -17.20 5.98
C THR A 148 7.35 -16.01 5.04
N LEU A 149 7.11 -16.32 3.76
CA LEU A 149 6.80 -15.33 2.73
C LEU A 149 5.54 -14.54 3.10
N PHE A 150 4.54 -15.22 3.67
CA PHE A 150 3.32 -14.58 4.16
C PHE A 150 3.62 -13.55 5.25
N ARG A 151 4.47 -13.90 6.24
CA ARG A 151 4.84 -12.97 7.30
C ARG A 151 5.64 -11.78 6.77
N LEU A 152 6.62 -12.02 5.91
CA LEU A 152 7.40 -10.95 5.26
C LEU A 152 6.49 -9.98 4.51
N ASN A 153 5.62 -10.52 3.65
CA ASN A 153 4.67 -9.73 2.90
C ASN A 153 3.77 -8.91 3.82
N ARG A 154 3.17 -9.53 4.84
CA ARG A 154 2.30 -8.86 5.81
C ARG A 154 3.00 -7.67 6.48
N LEU A 155 4.24 -7.85 6.95
CA LEU A 155 5.02 -6.79 7.57
C LEU A 155 5.30 -5.62 6.61
N ILE A 156 5.72 -5.93 5.37
CA ILE A 156 5.93 -4.91 4.33
C ILE A 156 4.62 -4.19 4.02
N THR A 157 3.50 -4.91 4.00
CA THR A 157 2.22 -4.30 3.69
C THR A 157 1.70 -3.41 4.83
N GLU A 158 1.81 -3.84 6.08
CA GLU A 158 1.50 -3.03 7.26
C GLU A 158 2.37 -1.75 7.27
N PHE A 159 3.65 -1.86 6.92
CA PHE A 159 4.54 -0.72 6.75
C PHE A 159 4.00 0.28 5.72
N PHE A 160 3.68 -0.15 4.49
CA PHE A 160 3.20 0.78 3.47
C PHE A 160 1.84 1.40 3.82
N ILE A 161 0.90 0.64 4.38
CA ILE A 161 -0.38 1.19 4.85
C ILE A 161 -0.15 2.29 5.87
N SER A 162 0.72 2.04 6.85
CA SER A 162 1.08 3.02 7.87
C SER A 162 1.75 4.26 7.27
N ARG A 163 2.74 4.09 6.39
CA ARG A 163 3.49 5.22 5.80
C ARG A 163 2.69 6.04 4.82
N PHE A 164 1.72 5.44 4.13
CA PHE A 164 0.76 6.17 3.30
C PHE A 164 -0.37 6.85 4.10
N GLY A 165 -0.46 6.60 5.42
CA GLY A 165 -1.56 7.15 6.23
C GLY A 165 -2.93 6.58 5.84
N LEU A 166 -2.97 5.36 5.28
CA LEU A 166 -4.23 4.72 4.88
C LEU A 166 -4.98 4.24 6.13
N PRO A 167 -6.25 4.61 6.32
CA PRO A 167 -7.05 4.19 7.46
C PRO A 167 -7.59 2.78 7.21
N VAL A 168 -6.70 1.79 7.18
CA VAL A 168 -7.03 0.39 6.91
C VAL A 168 -6.82 -0.44 8.16
N GLU A 169 -7.78 -1.32 8.44
CA GLU A 169 -7.64 -2.43 9.36
C GLU A 169 -7.39 -3.71 8.57
N LEU A 170 -6.18 -4.25 8.67
CA LEU A 170 -5.83 -5.51 8.05
C LEU A 170 -6.25 -6.70 8.92
N SER A 171 -6.96 -7.64 8.32
CA SER A 171 -7.34 -8.93 8.89
C SER A 171 -6.89 -10.06 7.96
N GLU A 172 -6.85 -11.29 8.45
CA GLU A 172 -6.60 -12.48 7.63
C GLU A 172 -7.94 -13.16 7.30
N THR A 173 -8.03 -13.82 6.14
CA THR A 173 -9.13 -14.76 5.90
C THR A 173 -9.00 -15.97 6.83
N SER A 174 -10.14 -16.50 7.26
CA SER A 174 -10.21 -17.71 8.08
C SER A 174 -10.55 -18.95 7.25
N VAL A 175 -11.13 -18.76 6.06
CA VAL A 175 -11.48 -19.81 5.10
C VAL A 175 -11.21 -19.35 3.68
N PHE A 176 -10.80 -20.27 2.82
CA PHE A 176 -10.66 -19.99 1.39
C PHE A 176 -12.04 -19.85 0.76
N SER A 177 -12.34 -18.66 0.22
CA SER A 177 -13.62 -18.40 -0.45
C SER A 177 -13.54 -18.68 -1.94
N PRO A 178 -14.54 -19.37 -2.55
CA PRO A 178 -14.62 -19.50 -4.00
C PRO A 178 -14.76 -18.15 -4.70
N ARG A 179 -14.41 -18.10 -5.99
CA ARG A 179 -14.57 -16.90 -6.81
C ARG A 179 -16.05 -16.48 -6.85
N GLY A 180 -16.31 -15.18 -6.70
CA GLY A 180 -17.67 -14.63 -6.67
C GLY A 180 -18.35 -14.68 -5.29
N SER A 181 -17.69 -15.24 -4.28
CA SER A 181 -18.11 -15.10 -2.88
C SER A 181 -18.02 -13.65 -2.43
N SER A 182 -19.00 -13.21 -1.64
CA SER A 182 -19.03 -11.89 -0.99
C SER A 182 -18.66 -11.94 0.50
N VAL A 183 -18.24 -13.09 1.04
CA VAL A 183 -17.95 -13.29 2.48
C VAL A 183 -16.96 -12.27 3.03
N TYR A 184 -15.98 -11.85 2.22
CA TYR A 184 -14.99 -10.86 2.61
C TYR A 184 -15.16 -9.50 1.87
N GLY A 185 -16.18 -9.36 1.00
CA GLY A 185 -16.40 -8.20 0.12
C GLY A 185 -15.96 -8.39 -1.35
N THR A 186 -15.48 -7.32 -2.00
CA THR A 186 -15.02 -7.31 -3.41
C THR A 186 -13.69 -8.04 -3.63
N ASP A 187 -13.68 -9.15 -4.37
CA ASP A 187 -12.49 -9.98 -4.56
C ASP A 187 -11.41 -9.34 -5.46
N TYR A 188 -10.18 -9.16 -4.94
CA TYR A 188 -9.04 -8.54 -5.65
C TYR A 188 -7.83 -9.47 -5.90
N ARG A 189 -7.86 -10.76 -5.53
CA ARG A 189 -6.66 -11.65 -5.61
C ARG A 189 -6.07 -11.71 -7.01
N GLU A 190 -6.96 -11.66 -7.97
CA GLU A 190 -6.71 -11.88 -9.39
C GLU A 190 -6.63 -10.57 -10.19
N ALA A 191 -6.78 -9.43 -9.52
CA ALA A 191 -6.79 -8.11 -10.13
C ALA A 191 -5.40 -7.69 -10.66
N ILE A 192 -4.33 -8.14 -9.99
CA ILE A 192 -2.95 -7.86 -10.38
C ILE A 192 -2.23 -9.19 -10.61
N HIS A 193 -1.98 -9.53 -11.87
CA HIS A 193 -1.28 -10.77 -12.22
C HIS A 193 -0.26 -10.55 -13.35
N PRO A 194 0.98 -11.08 -13.27
CA PRO A 194 2.02 -10.85 -14.29
C PRO A 194 1.66 -11.32 -15.69
N LYS A 195 0.75 -12.28 -15.80
CA LYS A 195 0.28 -12.86 -17.08
C LYS A 195 -1.07 -12.31 -17.56
N ARG A 196 -1.56 -11.22 -16.99
CA ARG A 196 -2.84 -10.59 -17.38
C ARG A 196 -2.64 -9.10 -17.62
N PRO A 197 -3.48 -8.48 -18.47
CA PRO A 197 -3.51 -7.02 -18.61
C PRO A 197 -3.74 -6.37 -17.25
N ASP A 198 -2.88 -5.42 -16.91
CA ASP A 198 -2.94 -4.69 -15.64
C ASP A 198 -3.75 -3.40 -15.85
N ASN A 199 -5.06 -3.49 -15.61
CA ASN A 199 -5.98 -2.38 -15.81
C ASN A 199 -6.43 -1.73 -14.48
N ILE A 200 -5.90 -2.16 -13.33
CA ILE A 200 -6.45 -1.77 -12.03
C ILE A 200 -6.34 -0.26 -11.79
N LEU A 201 -5.22 0.35 -12.19
CA LEU A 201 -5.04 1.80 -12.04
C LEU A 201 -6.08 2.56 -12.86
N ARG A 202 -6.33 2.15 -14.10
CA ARG A 202 -7.37 2.74 -14.94
C ARG A 202 -8.75 2.57 -14.31
N SER A 203 -9.07 1.36 -13.88
CA SER A 203 -10.37 1.04 -13.25
C SER A 203 -10.62 1.84 -11.98
N LEU A 204 -9.56 2.23 -11.26
CA LEU A 204 -9.63 3.05 -10.05
C LEU A 204 -9.49 4.56 -10.33
N GLY A 205 -9.31 4.99 -11.59
CA GLY A 205 -9.06 6.40 -11.92
C GLY A 205 -7.69 6.92 -11.44
N LEU A 206 -6.72 6.02 -11.26
CA LEU A 206 -5.37 6.27 -10.74
C LEU A 206 -4.28 6.19 -11.80
N GLU A 207 -4.63 6.08 -13.08
CA GLU A 207 -3.68 6.04 -14.20
C GLU A 207 -3.16 7.46 -14.52
N LYS A 208 -2.38 8.02 -13.59
CA LYS A 208 -1.74 9.34 -13.71
C LYS A 208 -0.26 9.26 -13.35
N PRO A 209 0.62 10.08 -13.96
CA PRO A 209 2.02 10.10 -13.57
C PRO A 209 2.20 10.73 -12.18
N TYR A 210 3.30 10.36 -11.52
CA TYR A 210 3.85 11.00 -10.33
C TYR A 210 5.36 11.22 -10.54
N PHE A 211 6.00 11.97 -9.65
CA PHE A 211 7.43 12.22 -9.75
C PHE A 211 8.21 10.91 -9.62
N GLN A 212 9.16 10.68 -10.52
CA GLN A 212 10.09 9.57 -10.43
C GLN A 212 11.49 10.10 -10.69
N VAL A 213 12.44 9.78 -9.81
CA VAL A 213 13.82 10.29 -9.87
C VAL A 213 14.51 10.05 -11.23
N PHE A 214 14.21 8.94 -11.91
CA PHE A 214 14.77 8.61 -13.22
C PHE A 214 13.87 8.96 -14.41
N SER A 215 12.75 9.65 -14.17
CA SER A 215 11.80 10.04 -15.24
C SER A 215 12.45 10.85 -16.36
N GLY A 216 13.49 11.63 -16.06
CA GLY A 216 14.26 12.36 -17.08
C GLY A 216 15.03 11.47 -18.07
N LYS A 217 15.27 10.19 -17.74
CA LYS A 217 16.07 9.26 -18.55
C LYS A 217 15.23 8.34 -19.43
N TYR A 218 14.18 7.73 -18.89
CA TYR A 218 13.31 6.80 -19.64
C TYR A 218 11.82 7.16 -19.58
N GLY A 219 11.49 8.38 -19.14
CA GLY A 219 10.11 8.80 -18.92
C GLY A 219 9.50 8.17 -17.66
N PHE A 220 8.22 8.44 -17.47
CA PHE A 220 7.43 7.85 -16.40
C PHE A 220 7.17 6.36 -16.68
N ILE A 221 7.43 5.50 -15.68
CA ILE A 221 7.15 4.07 -15.74
C ILE A 221 5.98 3.76 -14.78
N PRO A 222 4.78 3.44 -15.31
CA PRO A 222 3.66 3.04 -14.48
C PRO A 222 3.84 1.62 -13.94
N HIS A 223 2.92 1.19 -13.06
CA HIS A 223 2.84 -0.19 -12.58
C HIS A 223 4.06 -0.69 -11.78
N LEU A 224 4.72 0.21 -11.04
CA LEU A 224 5.83 -0.10 -10.12
C LEU A 224 5.34 -0.42 -8.70
N SER A 225 6.28 -0.84 -7.84
CA SER A 225 6.04 -1.15 -6.43
C SER A 225 5.51 0.04 -5.63
N ALA A 226 4.87 -0.23 -4.48
CA ALA A 226 4.47 0.81 -3.54
C ALA A 226 5.67 1.62 -3.02
N MET A 227 6.83 0.98 -2.97
CA MET A 227 8.10 1.59 -2.61
C MET A 227 8.46 2.77 -3.53
N ASP A 228 8.25 2.63 -4.84
CA ASP A 228 8.54 3.69 -5.81
C ASP A 228 7.74 4.96 -5.52
N LEU A 229 6.43 4.80 -5.31
CA LEU A 229 5.54 5.90 -4.95
C LEU A 229 5.96 6.52 -3.61
N LEU A 230 6.16 5.71 -2.56
CA LEU A 230 6.48 6.22 -1.22
C LEU A 230 7.77 7.03 -1.20
N PHE A 231 8.82 6.55 -1.86
CA PHE A 231 10.12 7.22 -1.80
C PHE A 231 10.18 8.50 -2.65
N ASN A 232 9.35 8.61 -3.69
CA ASN A 232 9.29 9.81 -4.52
C ASN A 232 8.28 10.85 -3.98
N GLU A 233 7.08 10.42 -3.55
CA GLU A 233 5.98 11.32 -3.18
C GLU A 233 5.78 11.45 -1.65
N GLY A 234 6.27 10.49 -0.87
CA GLY A 234 6.18 10.54 0.60
C GLY A 234 4.76 10.71 1.12
N PRO A 235 4.48 11.69 2.00
CA PRO A 235 3.13 11.95 2.51
C PRO A 235 2.08 12.22 1.44
N GLU A 236 2.46 12.82 0.30
CA GLU A 236 1.54 13.13 -0.81
C GLU A 236 1.09 11.87 -1.57
N SER A 237 1.71 10.72 -1.31
CA SER A 237 1.24 9.42 -1.82
C SER A 237 -0.23 9.16 -1.52
N ILE A 238 -0.75 9.67 -0.39
CA ILE A 238 -2.18 9.51 -0.05
C ILE A 238 -3.09 10.25 -1.04
N ALA A 239 -2.72 11.44 -1.49
CA ALA A 239 -3.47 12.20 -2.49
C ALA A 239 -3.37 11.54 -3.88
N TYR A 240 -2.27 10.84 -4.15
CA TYR A 240 -2.17 9.98 -5.33
C TYR A 240 -3.14 8.80 -5.25
N LEU A 241 -3.18 8.08 -4.12
CA LEU A 241 -3.96 6.84 -3.93
C LEU A 241 -5.46 7.07 -3.68
N CYS A 242 -5.81 8.19 -3.07
CA CYS A 242 -7.16 8.60 -2.72
C CYS A 242 -7.43 10.00 -3.31
N PRO A 243 -7.52 10.12 -4.65
CA PRO A 243 -7.93 11.38 -5.25
C PRO A 243 -9.31 11.74 -4.71
N ALA A 244 -9.49 13.00 -4.32
CA ALA A 244 -10.81 13.51 -3.95
C ALA A 244 -11.79 13.18 -5.08
N PRO A 245 -13.06 12.82 -4.78
CA PRO A 245 -14.08 12.71 -5.82
C PRO A 245 -14.06 14.03 -6.58
N SER A 246 -13.83 13.97 -7.89
CA SER A 246 -13.76 15.13 -8.75
C SER A 246 -15.04 15.93 -8.54
N THR A 247 -14.93 17.05 -7.82
CA THR A 247 -15.99 18.04 -7.74
C THR A 247 -16.31 18.38 -9.19
N LEU A 248 -17.53 18.03 -9.61
CA LEU A 248 -18.11 18.44 -10.87
C LEU A 248 -17.79 19.93 -11.04
N LEU A 249 -16.90 20.26 -11.97
CA LEU A 249 -16.83 21.64 -12.46
C LEU A 249 -18.25 21.95 -12.94
N PRO A 250 -18.89 23.02 -12.45
CA PRO A 250 -20.21 23.38 -12.94
C PRO A 250 -20.07 23.55 -14.45
N GLN A 251 -20.86 22.79 -15.22
CA GLN A 251 -20.94 23.02 -16.65
C GLN A 251 -21.39 24.45 -16.83
N GLY A 252 -20.46 25.28 -17.31
CA GLY A 252 -20.74 26.65 -17.67
C GLY A 252 -21.92 26.64 -18.63
N SER A 253 -22.99 27.30 -18.20
CA SER A 253 -24.12 27.69 -19.05
C SER A 253 -23.58 28.40 -20.30
N CYS A 254 -23.62 27.72 -21.44
CA CYS A 254 -23.60 28.40 -22.73
C CYS A 254 -24.98 29.03 -22.94
N ASN A 255 -25.09 30.30 -22.56
CA ASN A 255 -26.06 31.23 -23.13
C ASN A 255 -25.24 32.26 -23.93
N VAL A 256 -25.26 32.16 -25.26
CA VAL A 256 -25.48 33.26 -26.23
C VAL A 256 -25.98 32.61 -27.52
#